data_AF-H0GWK2-F1
#
_entry.id   AF-H0GWK2-F1
#
_cell.length_a   1.000
_cell.length_b   1.000
_cell.length_c   1.000
_cell.angle_alpha   90.00
_cell.angle_beta   90.00
_cell.angle_gamma   90.00
#
_symmetry.space_group_name_H-M   'P 1'
#
loop_
_entity.id
_entity.type
_entity.pdbx_description
1 polymer ?
#
loop_
_entity_poly.entity_id
_entity_poly.type
_entity_poly.pdbx_seq_one_letter_code
_entity_poly.pdbx_strand_id
1 'polypeptide(L)'
;MDFNLKPNRILVEFQNLENGTLHLNAFKNFFGRENFPSKDITYPEELQSMSVDPYIEVELLHKAPIRSYLQTRNVSIFSTGIVGNILNSRWKLAGVITLIALVVFPIIVEKLDPETARAIKEEAKRKQREKYGAVTSK
;
A
#
# COMPACT_ATOMS: atom_id res chain seq x y z
N MET A 1 -21.50 -10.49 -16.55
CA MET A 1 -20.03 -10.77 -16.61
C MET A 1 -19.40 -10.22 -15.33
N ASP A 2 -19.99 -10.50 -14.17
CA ASP A 2 -19.95 -9.52 -13.07
C ASP A 2 -18.94 -9.88 -11.99
N PHE A 3 -18.26 -11.01 -12.18
CA PHE A 3 -17.35 -11.60 -11.22
C PHE A 3 -15.98 -11.84 -11.83
N ASN A 4 -14.95 -11.76 -10.99
CA ASN A 4 -13.63 -12.25 -11.32
C ASN A 4 -13.52 -13.70 -10.84
N LEU A 5 -13.23 -14.60 -11.77
CA LEU A 5 -13.12 -16.03 -11.51
C LEU A 5 -11.67 -16.43 -11.24
N LYS A 6 -11.50 -17.55 -10.53
CA LYS A 6 -10.23 -18.29 -10.44
C LYS A 6 -10.54 -19.78 -10.65
N PRO A 7 -9.75 -20.50 -11.46
CA PRO A 7 -8.70 -20.01 -12.35
C PRO A 7 -9.27 -19.21 -13.55
N ASN A 8 -8.48 -18.30 -14.11
CA ASN A 8 -8.88 -17.50 -15.28
C ASN A 8 -8.85 -18.32 -16.59
N ARG A 9 -7.99 -19.34 -16.67
CA ARG A 9 -7.87 -20.26 -17.80
C ARG A 9 -7.68 -21.68 -17.28
N ILE A 10 -8.30 -22.63 -17.97
CA ILE A 10 -8.22 -24.06 -17.66
C ILE A 10 -7.76 -24.76 -18.93
N LEU A 11 -6.72 -25.58 -18.80
CA LEU A 11 -6.32 -26.53 -19.82
C LEU A 11 -6.94 -27.88 -19.45
N VAL A 12 -7.65 -28.49 -20.39
CA VAL A 12 -8.21 -29.82 -20.23
C VAL A 12 -7.47 -30.74 -21.18
N GLU A 13 -6.93 -31.83 -20.63
CA GLU A 13 -6.17 -32.80 -21.35
C GLU A 13 -6.88 -34.15 -21.28
N PHE A 14 -7.00 -34.79 -22.45
CA PHE A 14 -7.59 -36.10 -22.62
C PHE A 14 -6.50 -37.06 -23.08
N GLN A 15 -6.15 -38.03 -22.24
CA GLN A 15 -5.14 -39.03 -22.56
C GLN A 15 -5.78 -40.41 -22.66
N ASN A 16 -5.51 -41.13 -23.73
CA ASN A 16 -5.91 -42.54 -23.81
C ASN A 16 -4.89 -43.37 -23.02
N LEU A 17 -5.34 -44.08 -21.99
CA LEU A 17 -4.51 -45.07 -21.31
C LEU A 17 -4.36 -46.32 -22.18
N GLU A 18 -3.28 -47.06 -21.95
CA GLU A 18 -3.00 -48.33 -22.64
C GLU A 18 -4.11 -49.39 -22.45
N ASN A 19 -4.88 -49.29 -21.37
CA ASN A 19 -6.04 -50.14 -21.10
C ASN A 19 -7.31 -49.79 -21.91
N GLY A 20 -7.23 -48.77 -22.79
CA GLY A 20 -8.36 -48.30 -23.61
C GLY A 20 -9.33 -47.34 -22.90
N THR A 21 -9.06 -46.96 -21.65
CA THR A 21 -9.84 -45.96 -20.91
C THR A 21 -9.31 -44.55 -21.16
N LEU A 22 -10.19 -43.55 -21.05
CA LEU A 22 -9.83 -42.14 -21.23
C LEU A 22 -9.52 -41.51 -19.87
N HIS A 23 -8.29 -41.00 -19.69
CA HIS A 23 -7.93 -40.16 -18.56
C HIS A 23 -8.30 -38.71 -18.85
N LEU A 24 -8.92 -38.07 -17.86
CA LEU A 24 -9.20 -36.65 -17.87
C LEU A 24 -8.27 -35.95 -16.87
N ASN A 25 -7.42 -35.07 -17.37
CA ASN A 25 -6.62 -34.17 -16.55
C ASN A 25 -7.08 -32.73 -16.78
N ALA A 26 -7.05 -31.92 -15.72
CA ALA A 26 -7.25 -30.48 -15.83
C ALA A 26 -6.13 -29.74 -15.13
N PHE A 27 -5.72 -28.62 -15.72
CA PHE A 27 -4.62 -27.80 -15.23
C PHE A 27 -5.03 -26.33 -15.19
N LYS A 28 -4.55 -25.62 -14.17
CA LYS A 28 -4.76 -24.19 -13.97
C LYS A 28 -3.74 -23.41 -14.77
N ASN A 29 -4.21 -22.52 -15.65
CA ASN A 29 -3.36 -21.57 -16.37
C ASN A 29 -3.85 -20.13 -16.16
N PHE A 30 -3.04 -19.16 -16.59
CA PHE A 30 -3.35 -17.74 -16.58
C PHE A 30 -3.21 -17.13 -17.98
N PHE A 31 -3.79 -15.95 -18.15
CA PHE A 31 -3.79 -15.27 -19.44
C PHE A 31 -2.38 -14.80 -19.81
N GLY A 32 -1.93 -15.13 -21.02
CA GLY A 32 -0.62 -14.72 -21.54
C GLY A 32 0.53 -15.72 -21.31
N ARG A 33 0.27 -16.90 -20.75
CA ARG A 33 1.23 -18.01 -20.66
C ARG A 33 0.87 -19.13 -21.63
N GLU A 34 1.87 -19.72 -22.26
CA GLU A 34 1.70 -20.88 -23.15
C GLU A 34 1.17 -22.10 -22.36
N ASN A 35 0.32 -22.91 -23.00
CA ASN A 35 -0.27 -24.09 -22.35
C ASN A 35 0.71 -25.26 -22.29
N PHE A 36 1.63 -25.32 -23.26
CA PHE A 36 2.61 -26.38 -23.39
C PHE A 36 3.99 -25.74 -23.46
N PRO A 37 5.01 -26.39 -22.88
CA PRO A 37 6.36 -25.86 -22.92
C PRO A 37 6.94 -25.92 -24.33
N SER A 38 7.84 -25.00 -24.63
CA SER A 38 8.64 -25.05 -25.86
C SER A 38 9.52 -26.30 -25.84
N LYS A 39 9.60 -27.00 -26.98
CA LYS A 39 10.25 -28.31 -27.10
C LYS A 39 11.74 -28.30 -26.76
N ASP A 40 12.37 -27.13 -26.86
CA ASP A 40 13.81 -26.96 -26.65
C ASP A 40 14.19 -26.81 -25.16
N ILE A 41 13.21 -26.67 -24.27
CA ILE A 41 13.43 -26.50 -22.84
C ILE A 41 13.58 -27.87 -22.18
N THR A 42 14.73 -28.12 -21.57
CA THR A 42 14.94 -29.31 -20.72
C THR A 42 14.29 -29.10 -19.35
N TYR A 43 13.44 -30.05 -18.94
CA TYR A 43 12.67 -30.01 -17.69
C TYR A 43 11.86 -28.72 -17.49
N PRO A 44 10.88 -28.46 -18.35
CA PRO A 44 10.07 -27.26 -18.24
C PRO A 44 9.17 -27.25 -16.99
N GLU A 45 8.74 -26.06 -16.59
CA GLU A 45 7.76 -25.89 -15.52
C GLU A 45 6.38 -26.41 -15.95
N GLU A 46 5.83 -27.32 -15.15
CA GLU A 46 4.51 -27.91 -15.37
C GLU A 46 3.38 -27.03 -14.79
N LEU A 47 2.21 -27.09 -15.42
CA LEU A 47 1.03 -26.40 -14.91
C LEU A 47 0.47 -27.12 -13.68
N GLN A 48 -0.11 -26.36 -12.76
CA GLN A 48 -0.71 -26.95 -11.56
C GLN A 48 -1.96 -27.75 -11.92
N SER A 49 -1.97 -29.04 -11.59
CA SER A 49 -3.15 -29.90 -11.76
C SER A 49 -4.29 -29.50 -10.81
N MET A 50 -5.52 -29.81 -11.22
CA MET A 50 -6.72 -29.60 -10.42
C MET A 50 -7.60 -30.85 -10.42
N SER A 51 -8.35 -31.04 -9.33
CA SER A 51 -9.32 -32.12 -9.23
C SER A 51 -10.41 -31.94 -10.28
N VAL A 52 -10.71 -33.03 -10.99
CA VAL A 52 -11.76 -33.12 -12.01
C VAL A 52 -12.98 -33.87 -11.51
N ASP A 53 -12.83 -34.72 -10.49
CA ASP A 53 -13.93 -35.43 -9.85
C ASP A 53 -14.44 -34.64 -8.64
N PRO A 54 -15.77 -34.45 -8.50
CA PRO A 54 -16.86 -34.87 -9.40
C PRO A 54 -17.09 -33.94 -10.61
N TYR A 55 -16.55 -32.73 -10.58
CA TYR A 55 -16.58 -31.76 -11.69
C TYR A 55 -15.42 -30.78 -11.53
N ILE A 56 -15.10 -30.05 -12.61
CA ILE A 56 -14.10 -28.99 -12.59
C ILE A 56 -14.65 -27.80 -11.80
N GLU A 57 -14.10 -27.57 -10.60
CA GLU A 57 -14.52 -26.46 -9.74
C GLU A 57 -13.90 -25.12 -10.20
N VAL A 58 -14.77 -24.14 -10.43
CA VAL A 58 -14.39 -22.75 -10.72
C VAL A 58 -14.91 -21.86 -9.61
N GLU A 59 -14.01 -21.15 -8.96
CA GLU A 59 -14.30 -20.33 -7.79
C GLU A 59 -14.24 -18.83 -8.13
N LEU A 60 -14.76 -18.01 -7.22
CA LEU A 60 -14.55 -16.55 -7.27
C LEU A 60 -13.17 -16.18 -6.72
N LEU A 61 -12.60 -15.10 -7.24
CA LEU A 61 -11.31 -14.59 -6.76
C LEU A 61 -11.46 -14.10 -5.31
N HIS A 62 -10.71 -14.70 -4.38
CA HIS A 62 -10.91 -14.50 -2.93
C HIS A 62 -10.83 -13.03 -2.47
N LYS A 63 -9.89 -12.25 -3.01
CA LYS A 63 -9.69 -10.84 -2.63
C LYS A 63 -10.58 -9.84 -3.39
N ALA A 64 -11.05 -10.19 -4.58
CA ALA A 64 -11.80 -9.29 -5.45
C ALA A 64 -12.83 -10.08 -6.28
N PRO A 65 -13.86 -10.65 -5.63
CA PRO A 65 -14.82 -11.55 -6.30
C PRO A 65 -15.70 -10.81 -7.30
N ILE A 66 -16.00 -9.54 -7.04
CA ILE A 66 -16.85 -8.69 -7.89
C ILE A 66 -15.96 -7.90 -8.86
N ARG A 67 -16.39 -7.80 -10.11
CA ARG A 67 -15.71 -7.00 -11.12
C ARG A 67 -16.10 -5.52 -10.97
N SER A 68 -15.16 -4.72 -10.51
CA SER A 68 -15.34 -3.27 -10.39
C SER A 68 -15.24 -2.59 -11.75
N TYR A 69 -16.39 -2.31 -12.37
CA TYR A 69 -16.47 -1.53 -13.61
C TYR A 69 -16.35 -0.03 -13.38
N LEU A 70 -16.70 0.42 -12.18
CA LEU A 70 -16.72 1.83 -11.81
C LEU A 70 -15.60 2.07 -10.80
N GLN A 71 -14.75 3.03 -11.10
CA GLN A 71 -13.77 3.55 -10.15
C GLN A 71 -14.33 4.82 -9.54
N THR A 72 -14.65 4.79 -8.25
CA THR A 72 -15.10 5.99 -7.54
C THR A 72 -13.94 6.94 -7.33
N ARG A 73 -14.08 8.18 -7.81
CA ARG A 73 -13.13 9.25 -7.50
C ARG A 73 -13.40 9.77 -6.09
N ASN A 74 -12.43 9.66 -5.19
CA ASN A 74 -12.50 10.34 -3.90
C ASN A 74 -12.29 11.84 -4.15
N VAL A 75 -13.35 12.65 -4.15
CA VAL A 75 -13.29 14.10 -4.46
C VAL A 75 -13.08 14.96 -3.22
N SER A 76 -12.96 14.38 -2.03
CA SER A 76 -12.81 15.16 -0.80
C SER A 76 -11.39 15.71 -0.65
N ILE A 77 -11.29 17.00 -0.32
CA ILE A 77 -10.03 17.70 0.02
C ILE A 77 -9.30 17.01 1.17
N PHE A 78 -10.03 16.31 2.05
CA PHE A 78 -9.46 15.54 3.15
C PHE A 78 -8.95 14.15 2.72
N SER A 79 -9.34 13.68 1.54
CA SER A 79 -8.96 12.37 1.00
C SER A 79 -7.92 12.44 -0.13
N THR A 80 -7.76 13.61 -0.75
CA THR A 80 -6.90 13.81 -1.91
C THR A 80 -6.05 15.08 -1.79
N GLY A 81 -4.94 15.17 -2.53
CA GLY A 81 -4.03 16.32 -2.49
C GLY A 81 -3.13 16.38 -1.25
N ILE A 82 -2.46 17.53 -1.05
CA ILE A 82 -1.47 17.72 0.03
C ILE A 82 -2.11 17.56 1.41
N VAL A 83 -3.30 18.14 1.62
CA VAL A 83 -4.04 18.05 2.89
C VAL A 83 -4.44 16.59 3.18
N GLY A 84 -5.03 15.88 2.22
CA GLY A 84 -5.37 14.47 2.40
C GLY A 84 -4.15 13.57 2.62
N ASN A 85 -3.02 13.85 1.98
CA ASN A 85 -1.77 13.11 2.20
C ASN A 85 -1.19 13.30 3.61
N ILE A 86 -1.38 14.47 4.21
CA ILE A 86 -0.95 14.74 5.59
C ILE A 86 -1.90 14.03 6.56
N LEU A 87 -3.21 14.14 6.35
CA LEU A 87 -4.22 13.54 7.24
C LEU A 87 -4.23 12.01 7.21
N ASN A 88 -3.98 11.38 6.05
CA ASN A 88 -3.94 9.92 5.92
C ASN A 88 -2.64 9.28 6.43
N SER A 89 -1.61 10.07 6.76
CA SER A 89 -0.33 9.55 7.26
C SER A 89 -0.11 9.97 8.70
N ARG A 90 -0.13 8.99 9.62
CA ARG A 90 0.05 9.22 11.06
C ARG A 90 1.31 10.03 11.39
N TRP A 91 2.41 9.79 10.67
CA TRP A 91 3.68 10.48 10.86
C TRP A 91 3.65 11.93 10.35
N LYS A 92 3.04 12.18 9.18
CA LYS A 92 2.92 13.54 8.63
C LYS A 92 1.98 14.39 9.48
N LEU A 93 0.87 13.80 9.93
CA LEU A 93 -0.05 14.45 10.86
C LEU A 93 0.64 14.85 12.16
N ALA A 94 1.40 13.93 12.77
CA ALA A 94 2.17 14.21 13.98
C ALA A 94 3.17 15.37 13.77
N GLY A 95 3.89 15.39 12.63
CA GLY A 95 4.81 16.47 12.31
C GLY A 95 4.12 17.84 12.20
N VAL A 96 2.95 17.91 11.56
CA VAL A 96 2.19 19.16 11.44
C VAL A 96 1.64 19.63 12.79
N ILE A 97 1.13 18.71 13.62
CA ILE A 97 0.64 19.05 14.97
C ILE A 97 1.79 19.61 15.82
N THR A 98 2.97 18.98 15.78
CA THR A 98 4.14 19.46 16.52
C THR A 98 4.57 20.85 16.06
N LEU A 99 4.56 21.12 14.75
CA LEU A 99 4.88 22.44 14.20
C LEU A 99 3.89 23.51 14.71
N ILE A 100 2.59 23.22 14.68
CA ILE A 100 1.55 24.11 15.20
C ILE A 100 1.75 24.34 16.70
N ALA A 101 2.03 23.27 17.46
CA ALA A 101 2.28 23.37 18.89
C ALA A 101 3.49 24.25 19.19
N LEU A 102 4.60 24.15 18.44
CA LEU A 102 5.77 25.01 18.64
C LEU A 102 5.48 26.50 18.42
N VAL A 103 4.55 26.85 17.52
CA VAL A 103 4.15 28.23 17.27
C VAL A 103 3.17 28.74 18.32
N VAL A 104 2.22 27.91 18.74
CA VAL A 104 1.13 28.31 19.64
C VAL A 104 1.54 28.24 21.11
N PHE A 105 2.44 27.32 21.47
CA PHE A 105 2.86 27.09 22.85
C PHE A 105 3.46 28.35 23.52
N PRO A 106 4.38 29.12 22.90
CA PRO A 106 4.90 30.34 23.50
C PRO A 106 3.81 31.38 23.78
N ILE A 107 2.82 31.51 22.89
CA ILE A 107 1.71 32.45 23.03
C ILE A 107 0.84 32.08 24.24
N ILE A 108 0.60 30.79 24.44
CA ILE A 108 -0.15 30.27 25.58
C ILE A 108 0.64 30.45 26.89
N VAL A 109 1.94 30.12 26.90
CA VAL A 109 2.80 30.28 28.09
C VAL A 109 2.90 31.74 28.51
N GLU A 110 3.03 32.67 27.57
CA GLU A 110 3.04 34.11 27.86
C GLU A 110 1.75 34.62 28.53
N LYS A 111 0.62 33.96 28.30
CA LYS A 111 -0.68 34.32 28.88
C LYS A 111 -0.95 33.64 30.23
N LEU A 112 -0.44 32.43 30.43
CA LEU A 112 -0.68 31.64 31.66
C LEU A 112 0.37 31.90 32.75
N ASP A 113 1.64 32.14 32.38
CA ASP A 113 2.71 32.44 33.32
C ASP A 113 3.68 33.51 32.75
N PRO A 114 3.35 34.80 32.97
CA PRO A 114 4.13 35.90 32.41
C PRO A 114 5.51 36.08 33.06
N GLU A 115 5.74 35.53 34.25
CA GLU A 115 7.04 35.66 34.94
C GLU A 115 8.08 34.73 34.32
N THR A 116 7.69 33.47 34.10
CA THR A 116 8.56 32.49 33.43
C THR A 116 8.88 32.91 31.99
N ALA A 117 7.91 33.48 31.26
CA ALA A 117 8.13 33.97 29.91
C ALA A 117 9.11 35.17 29.84
N ARG A 118 9.10 36.05 30.85
CA ARG A 118 10.04 37.18 30.95
C ARG A 118 11.46 36.70 31.27
N ALA A 119 11.61 35.77 32.22
CA ALA A 119 12.90 35.18 32.57
C ALA A 119 13.58 34.52 31.35
N ILE A 120 12.83 33.73 30.57
CA ILE A 120 13.34 33.09 29.36
C ILE A 120 13.75 34.12 28.29
N LYS A 121 13.00 35.20 28.12
CA LYS A 121 13.35 36.29 27.18
C LYS A 121 14.60 37.06 27.60
N GLU A 122 14.81 37.27 28.90
CA GLU A 122 16.02 37.92 29.42
C GLU A 122 17.25 37.03 29.25
N GLU A 123 17.15 35.73 29.50
CA GLU A 123 18.24 34.78 29.24
C GLU A 123 18.57 34.66 27.75
N ALA A 124 17.56 34.64 26.88
CA ALA A 124 17.75 34.63 25.43
C ALA A 124 18.46 35.91 24.94
N LYS A 125 18.06 37.08 25.46
CA LYS A 125 18.73 38.36 25.19
C LYS A 125 20.16 38.39 25.72
N ARG A 126 20.41 37.84 26.91
CA ARG A 126 21.77 37.75 27.49
C ARG A 126 22.68 36.88 26.62
N LYS A 127 22.21 35.69 26.21
CA LYS A 127 22.94 34.78 25.31
C LYS A 127 23.20 35.38 23.92
N GLN A 128 22.28 36.19 23.40
CA GLN A 128 22.52 36.93 22.15
C GLN A 128 23.59 38.01 22.35
N ARG A 129 23.52 38.80 23.42
CA ARG A 129 24.54 39.83 23.73
C ARG A 129 25.93 39.23 23.92
N GLU A 130 26.04 38.07 24.58
CA GLU A 130 27.31 37.33 24.72
C GLU A 130 27.85 36.85 23.37
N LYS A 131 26.99 36.35 22.47
CA LYS A 131 27.39 35.93 21.11
C LYS A 131 27.88 37.08 20.24
N TYR A 132 27.24 38.25 20.30
CA TYR A 132 27.64 39.41 19.49
C TYR A 132 28.78 40.23 20.12
N GLY A 133 28.87 40.27 21.45
CA GLY A 133 29.98 40.91 22.16
C GLY A 133 31.33 40.20 22.00
N ALA A 134 31.31 38.88 21.79
CA ALA A 134 32.52 38.10 21.51
C ALA A 134 33.09 38.31 20.09
N VAL A 135 32.31 38.91 19.16
CA VAL A 135 32.75 39.17 17.77
C VAL A 135 33.43 40.54 17.63
N THR A 136 33.20 41.47 18.56
CA THR A 136 33.75 42.85 18.50
C THR A 136 35.08 43.01 19.27
N SER A 137 35.60 41.96 19.89
CA SER A 137 36.86 41.97 20.66
C SER A 137 37.99 41.17 19.99
N LYS A 138 38.10 41.26 18.67
CA LYS A 138 39.26 40.79 17.89
C LYS A 138 39.78 41.89 16.98
#